data_AF-R5JDM5-F1
#
_entry.id   AF-R5JDM5-F1
#
_cell.length_a   1.000
_cell.length_b   1.000
_cell.length_c   1.000
_cell.angle_alpha   90.00
_cell.angle_beta   90.00
_cell.angle_gamma   90.00
#
_symmetry.space_group_name_H-M   'P 1'
#
loop_
_entity.id
_entity.type
_entity.pdbx_description
1 polymer ?
#
loop_
_entity_poly.entity_id
_entity_poly.type
_entity_poly.pdbx_seq_one_letter_code
_entity_poly.pdbx_strand_id
1 'polypeptide(L)'
;MIDGVCIKCGYMKTGTSVKINYDYQKSDLELYEKDYDKMIHNKGLLKPFLLGCLYIGYKGHLITGVLLSFIELTAFYYVYRFFEAFAFNYQMVFGLMMTLIIWLFIRLLLAGFLNSFILYLDKKSIEKNKKNNSKNYKVILVNHNSNRAFLLFLNIVICIFLFLIFLIVMSLF
;
A
#
# COMPACT_ATOMS: atom_id res chain seq x y z
N MET A 1 -6.29 21.03 29.32
CA MET A 1 -4.82 20.97 29.47
C MET A 1 -4.49 19.53 29.80
N ILE A 2 -3.74 18.85 28.92
CA ILE A 2 -3.07 17.59 29.25
C ILE A 2 -1.59 17.99 29.24
N ASP A 3 -0.90 17.77 30.34
CA ASP A 3 0.56 18.01 30.49
C ASP A 3 1.06 19.42 30.11
N GLY A 4 0.43 20.47 30.64
CA GLY A 4 1.00 21.83 30.58
C GLY A 4 1.02 22.50 29.20
N VAL A 5 0.34 21.94 28.19
CA VAL A 5 0.22 22.52 26.84
C VAL A 5 -1.14 23.19 26.64
N CYS A 6 -1.13 24.43 26.15
CA CYS A 6 -2.31 25.12 25.63
C CYS A 6 -2.66 24.61 24.22
N ILE A 7 -3.72 23.83 24.09
CA ILE A 7 -4.14 23.24 22.79
C ILE A 7 -4.52 24.33 21.77
N LYS A 8 -5.01 25.49 22.23
CA LYS A 8 -5.43 26.60 21.37
C LYS A 8 -4.26 27.40 20.82
N CYS A 9 -3.12 27.38 21.50
CA CYS A 9 -2.03 28.31 21.25
C CYS A 9 -0.64 27.66 21.14
N GLY A 10 -0.51 26.35 21.38
CA GLY A 10 0.75 25.60 21.26
C GLY A 10 1.81 25.93 22.32
N TYR A 11 1.54 26.88 23.21
CA TYR A 11 2.49 27.29 24.25
C TYR A 11 2.50 26.31 25.42
N MET A 12 3.71 25.89 25.80
CA MET A 12 4.02 25.30 27.10
C MET A 12 4.38 26.39 28.11
N LYS A 13 4.14 26.15 29.39
CA LYS A 13 4.54 27.03 30.51
C LYS A 13 6.03 27.43 30.50
N THR A 14 6.90 26.67 29.82
CA THR A 14 8.35 26.86 29.73
C THR A 14 8.82 27.74 28.56
N GLY A 15 7.92 28.38 27.80
CA GLY A 15 8.29 29.35 26.76
C GLY A 15 8.89 28.75 25.48
N THR A 16 9.21 27.45 25.46
CA THR A 16 9.59 26.74 24.23
C THR A 16 8.34 26.41 23.43
N SER A 17 8.13 27.13 22.33
CA SER A 17 7.07 26.82 21.35
C SER A 17 7.39 25.50 20.67
N VAL A 18 6.58 24.46 20.89
CA VAL A 18 6.53 23.36 19.93
C VAL A 18 5.77 23.91 18.73
N LYS A 19 6.47 24.29 17.66
CA LYS A 19 5.84 24.67 16.38
C LYS A 19 5.15 23.45 15.80
N ILE A 20 3.96 23.11 16.28
CA ILE A 20 3.08 22.17 15.59
C ILE A 20 2.28 22.99 14.59
N ASN A 21 2.92 23.24 13.44
CA ASN A 21 2.37 24.03 12.36
C ASN A 21 1.50 23.11 11.48
N TYR A 22 0.35 22.66 12.01
CA TYR A 22 -0.67 22.02 11.19
C TYR A 22 -1.66 23.05 10.68
N ASP A 23 -1.85 23.07 9.37
CA ASP A 23 -2.88 23.86 8.74
C ASP A 23 -4.24 23.17 8.97
N TYR A 24 -5.12 23.82 9.74
CA TYR A 24 -6.45 23.30 10.06
C TYR A 24 -7.37 23.24 8.83
N GLN A 25 -7.01 23.89 7.72
CA GLN A 25 -7.79 23.87 6.48
C GLN A 25 -7.61 22.58 5.67
N LYS A 26 -6.51 21.84 5.87
CA LYS A 26 -6.24 20.60 5.14
C LYS A 26 -7.12 19.45 5.62
N SER A 27 -7.54 18.60 4.69
CA SER A 27 -8.33 17.40 5.02
C SER A 27 -7.49 16.40 5.83
N ASP A 28 -8.16 15.57 6.66
CA ASP A 28 -7.46 14.55 7.48
C ASP A 28 -6.61 13.59 6.60
N LEU A 29 -7.04 13.34 5.36
CA LEU A 29 -6.32 12.55 4.36
C LEU A 29 -5.07 13.28 3.81
N GLU A 30 -5.18 14.57 3.51
CA GLU A 30 -4.02 15.39 3.11
C GLU A 30 -2.97 15.51 4.21
N LEU A 31 -3.39 15.51 5.47
CA LEU A 31 -2.48 15.50 6.62
C LEU A 31 -1.77 14.15 6.78
N TYR A 32 -2.42 13.06 6.41
CA TYR A 32 -1.91 11.70 6.56
C TYR A 32 -1.01 11.24 5.41
N GLU A 33 -1.38 11.59 4.16
CA GLU A 33 -0.67 11.17 2.95
C GLU A 33 -0.06 12.38 2.23
N LYS A 34 1.28 12.44 2.27
CA LYS A 34 2.07 13.52 1.67
C LYS A 34 1.89 13.64 0.14
N ASP A 35 1.55 12.56 -0.53
CA ASP A 35 1.33 12.52 -1.98
C ASP A 35 -0.17 12.55 -2.37
N TYR A 36 -1.06 12.98 -1.46
CA TYR A 36 -2.52 12.92 -1.65
C TYR A 36 -3.00 13.51 -2.98
N ASP A 37 -2.57 14.72 -3.34
CA ASP A 37 -2.98 15.41 -4.57
C ASP A 37 -2.64 14.61 -5.83
N LYS A 38 -1.51 13.89 -5.82
CA LYS A 38 -1.11 13.03 -6.93
C LYS A 38 -1.98 11.79 -6.98
N MET A 39 -2.29 11.20 -5.83
CA MET A 39 -3.07 9.98 -5.74
C MET A 39 -4.54 10.18 -6.14
N ILE A 40 -5.18 11.26 -5.69
CA ILE A 40 -6.59 11.53 -6.00
C ILE A 40 -6.81 11.83 -7.49
N HIS A 41 -5.85 12.48 -8.14
CA HIS A 41 -5.89 12.76 -9.57
C HIS A 41 -5.21 11.68 -10.42
N ASN A 42 -4.79 10.55 -9.81
CA ASN A 42 -4.07 9.48 -10.50
C ASN A 42 -2.86 9.95 -11.32
N LYS A 43 -2.14 10.97 -10.82
CA LYS A 43 -0.91 11.47 -11.44
C LYS A 43 0.27 10.58 -11.03
N GLY A 44 1.02 10.08 -12.01
CA GLY A 44 2.24 9.29 -11.76
C GLY A 44 1.97 7.79 -11.53
N LEU A 45 1.20 7.16 -12.42
CA LEU A 45 0.83 5.73 -12.36
C LEU A 45 2.00 4.76 -12.57
N LEU A 46 3.20 5.25 -12.87
CA LEU A 46 4.40 4.41 -13.07
C LEU A 46 4.74 3.57 -11.83
N LYS A 47 4.67 4.17 -10.63
CA LYS A 47 4.96 3.46 -9.37
C LYS A 47 3.95 2.34 -9.09
N PRO A 48 2.63 2.59 -9.07
CA PRO A 48 1.66 1.51 -8.86
C PRO A 48 1.69 0.47 -9.99
N PHE A 49 2.01 0.85 -11.22
CA PHE A 49 2.18 -0.09 -12.33
C PHE A 49 3.39 -1.03 -12.14
N LEU A 50 4.55 -0.51 -11.76
CA LEU A 50 5.76 -1.32 -11.57
C LEU A 50 5.74 -2.17 -10.29
N LEU A 51 5.09 -1.68 -9.23
CA LEU A 51 5.02 -2.39 -7.95
C LEU A 51 3.82 -3.35 -7.87
N GLY A 52 2.74 -3.12 -8.62
CA GLY A 52 1.52 -3.91 -8.48
C GLY A 52 0.97 -3.83 -7.05
N CYS A 53 0.53 -4.96 -6.48
CA CYS A 53 0.01 -5.02 -5.11
C CYS A 53 1.07 -4.68 -4.04
N LEU A 54 2.37 -4.80 -4.34
CA LEU A 54 3.44 -4.40 -3.40
C LEU A 54 3.41 -2.90 -3.10
N TYR A 55 2.80 -2.10 -3.98
CA TYR A 55 2.60 -0.66 -3.76
C TYR A 55 1.77 -0.37 -2.49
N ILE A 56 0.84 -1.26 -2.14
CA ILE A 56 0.02 -1.15 -0.93
C ILE A 56 0.90 -1.26 0.32
N GLY A 57 1.85 -2.21 0.30
CA GLY A 57 2.86 -2.36 1.34
C GLY A 57 3.78 -1.14 1.46
N TYR A 58 4.26 -0.64 0.30
CA TYR A 58 5.07 0.58 0.22
C TYR A 58 4.37 1.80 0.87
N LYS A 59 3.04 1.88 0.77
CA LYS A 59 2.25 3.00 1.34
C LYS A 59 1.96 2.90 2.84
N GLY A 60 2.26 1.78 3.49
CA GLY A 60 2.06 1.65 4.94
C GLY A 60 1.22 0.46 5.34
N HIS A 61 0.52 -0.17 4.40
CA HIS A 61 -0.45 -1.24 4.68
C HIS A 61 0.19 -2.61 4.46
N LEU A 62 1.11 -2.98 5.35
CA LEU A 62 1.92 -4.20 5.22
C LEU A 62 1.05 -5.47 5.05
N ILE A 63 0.11 -5.72 5.95
CA ILE A 63 -0.71 -6.94 5.95
C ILE A 63 -1.51 -7.05 4.66
N THR A 64 -2.23 -5.97 4.31
CA THR A 64 -3.05 -5.93 3.09
C THR A 64 -2.19 -6.07 1.84
N GLY A 65 -1.02 -5.43 1.81
CA GLY A 65 -0.08 -5.56 0.70
C GLY A 65 0.45 -6.98 0.55
N VAL A 66 0.80 -7.66 1.64
CA VAL A 66 1.27 -9.06 1.59
C VAL A 66 0.19 -9.98 1.04
N LEU A 67 -1.04 -9.87 1.54
CA LEU A 67 -2.17 -10.70 1.11
C LEU A 67 -2.47 -10.52 -0.38
N LEU A 68 -2.60 -9.27 -0.84
CA LEU A 68 -2.90 -8.97 -2.25
C LEU A 68 -1.73 -9.31 -3.18
N SER A 69 -0.48 -9.14 -2.74
CA SER A 69 0.69 -9.53 -3.54
C SER A 69 0.81 -11.06 -3.65
N PHE A 70 0.48 -11.79 -2.58
CA PHE A 70 0.41 -13.24 -2.62
C PHE A 70 -0.70 -13.75 -3.56
N ILE A 71 -1.86 -13.09 -3.56
CA ILE A 71 -2.95 -13.38 -4.51
C ILE A 71 -2.50 -13.07 -5.95
N GLU A 72 -1.83 -11.94 -6.20
CA GLU A 72 -1.31 -11.57 -7.51
C GLU A 72 -0.33 -12.64 -8.05
N LEU A 73 0.61 -13.10 -7.21
CA LEU A 73 1.58 -14.14 -7.58
C LEU A 73 0.91 -15.49 -7.84
N THR A 74 -0.03 -15.89 -6.98
CA THR A 74 -0.78 -17.14 -7.14
C THR A 74 -1.64 -17.12 -8.41
N ALA A 75 -2.30 -16.00 -8.69
CA ALA A 75 -3.06 -15.82 -9.92
C ALA A 75 -2.15 -15.90 -11.16
N PHE A 76 -0.98 -15.26 -11.13
CA PHE A 76 0.00 -15.36 -12.21
C PHE A 76 0.43 -16.81 -12.47
N TYR A 77 0.70 -17.57 -11.40
CA TYR A 77 1.02 -19.00 -11.50
C TYR A 77 -0.09 -19.80 -12.20
N TYR A 78 -1.35 -19.64 -11.79
CA TYR A 78 -2.47 -20.36 -12.41
C TYR A 78 -2.72 -19.95 -13.86
N VAL A 79 -2.61 -18.66 -14.20
CA VAL A 79 -2.73 -18.20 -15.59
C VAL A 79 -1.65 -18.83 -16.46
N TYR A 80 -0.40 -18.85 -15.98
CA TYR A 80 0.70 -19.55 -16.67
C TYR A 80 0.39 -21.03 -16.91
N ARG A 81 -0.01 -21.76 -15.85
CA ARG A 81 -0.34 -23.20 -15.95
C ARG A 81 -1.51 -23.46 -16.89
N PHE A 82 -2.51 -22.57 -16.93
CA PHE A 82 -3.64 -22.67 -17.84
C PHE A 82 -3.19 -22.59 -19.32
N PHE A 83 -2.35 -21.61 -19.66
CA PHE A 83 -1.83 -21.48 -21.02
C PHE A 83 -0.85 -22.58 -21.40
N GLU A 84 -0.03 -23.05 -20.47
CA GLU A 84 0.84 -24.21 -20.65
C GLU A 84 0.02 -25.48 -20.98
N ALA A 85 -1.08 -25.71 -20.27
CA ALA A 85 -1.96 -26.85 -20.52
C ALA A 85 -2.73 -26.76 -21.86
N PHE A 86 -3.11 -25.55 -22.29
CA PHE A 86 -3.87 -25.34 -23.52
C PHE A 86 -2.99 -25.36 -24.79
N ALA A 87 -1.71 -25.00 -24.68
CA ALA A 87 -0.78 -24.93 -25.81
C ALA A 87 -0.19 -26.32 -26.13
N PHE A 88 -0.99 -27.25 -26.65
CA PHE A 88 -0.62 -28.65 -26.89
C PHE A 88 0.61 -28.90 -27.80
N ASN A 89 1.16 -27.91 -28.53
CA ASN A 89 2.28 -28.15 -29.47
C ASN A 89 3.31 -26.99 -29.69
N TYR A 90 3.06 -25.75 -29.24
CA TYR A 90 4.00 -24.61 -29.38
C TYR A 90 4.56 -24.15 -28.01
N GLN A 91 4.91 -25.14 -27.18
CA GLN A 91 4.50 -25.31 -25.78
C GLN A 91 4.92 -24.27 -24.73
N MET A 92 6.08 -23.62 -24.83
CA MET A 92 6.57 -22.76 -23.72
C MET A 92 6.50 -21.27 -24.04
N VAL A 93 6.94 -20.88 -25.25
CA VAL A 93 7.08 -19.47 -25.62
C VAL A 93 5.72 -18.81 -25.80
N PHE A 94 4.77 -19.50 -26.43
CA PHE A 94 3.42 -18.97 -26.63
C PHE A 94 2.66 -18.77 -25.31
N GLY A 95 2.73 -19.76 -24.41
CA GLY A 95 2.07 -19.68 -23.09
C GLY A 95 2.65 -18.56 -22.23
N LEU A 96 3.97 -18.41 -22.21
CA LEU A 96 4.66 -17.33 -21.51
C LEU A 96 4.31 -15.95 -22.11
N MET A 97 4.29 -15.82 -23.44
CA MET A 97 3.92 -14.57 -24.11
C MET A 97 2.49 -14.14 -23.77
N MET A 98 1.51 -15.05 -23.86
CA MET A 98 0.11 -14.76 -23.55
C MET A 98 -0.08 -14.40 -22.07
N THR A 99 0.62 -15.10 -21.18
CA THR A 99 0.61 -14.80 -19.74
C THR A 99 1.17 -13.41 -19.45
N LEU A 100 2.28 -13.03 -20.08
CA LEU A 100 2.86 -11.69 -19.92
C LEU A 100 1.92 -10.59 -20.44
N ILE A 101 1.28 -10.79 -21.60
CA ILE A 101 0.33 -9.81 -22.15
C ILE A 101 -0.84 -9.60 -21.19
N ILE A 102 -1.44 -10.68 -20.70
CA ILE A 102 -2.56 -10.62 -19.75
C ILE A 102 -2.11 -9.97 -18.44
N TRP A 103 -0.91 -10.32 -17.96
CA TRP A 103 -0.37 -9.75 -16.74
C TRP A 103 -0.11 -8.24 -16.86
N LEU A 104 0.44 -7.77 -17.98
CA LEU A 104 0.62 -6.34 -18.26
C LEU A 104 -0.73 -5.60 -18.32
N PHE A 105 -1.75 -6.23 -18.90
CA PHE A 105 -3.10 -5.66 -18.93
C PHE A 105 -3.70 -5.55 -17.52
N ILE A 106 -3.60 -6.61 -16.71
CA ILE A 106 -4.05 -6.61 -15.30
C ILE A 106 -3.29 -5.53 -14.50
N ARG A 107 -1.98 -5.40 -14.71
CA ARG A 107 -1.13 -4.37 -14.09
C ARG A 107 -1.59 -2.95 -14.40
N LEU A 108 -1.98 -2.69 -15.66
CA LEU A 108 -2.50 -1.40 -16.06
C LEU A 108 -3.81 -1.07 -15.34
N LEU A 109 -4.74 -2.02 -15.28
CA LEU A 109 -6.01 -1.86 -14.56
C LEU A 109 -5.79 -1.64 -13.06
N LEU A 110 -4.92 -2.45 -12.44
CA LEU A 110 -4.54 -2.31 -11.04
C LEU A 110 -3.93 -0.94 -10.76
N ALA A 111 -3.06 -0.44 -11.64
CA ALA A 111 -2.43 0.86 -11.44
C ALA A 111 -3.45 2.00 -11.33
N GLY A 112 -4.51 1.97 -12.13
CA GLY A 112 -5.60 2.95 -12.07
C GLY A 112 -6.46 2.84 -10.79
N PHE A 113 -6.58 1.64 -10.22
CA PHE A 113 -7.40 1.39 -9.04
C PHE A 113 -6.64 1.56 -7.71
N LEU A 114 -5.35 1.24 -7.69
CA LEU A 114 -4.54 1.13 -6.48
C LEU A 114 -4.50 2.41 -5.64
N ASN A 115 -4.37 3.58 -6.26
CA ASN A 115 -4.36 4.85 -5.52
C ASN A 115 -5.67 5.08 -4.76
N SER A 116 -6.82 4.88 -5.41
CA SER A 116 -8.13 5.00 -4.78
C SER A 116 -8.31 3.99 -3.65
N PHE A 117 -7.84 2.75 -3.86
CA PHE A 117 -7.88 1.71 -2.84
C PHE A 117 -7.04 2.06 -1.61
N ILE A 118 -5.84 2.62 -1.80
CA ILE A 118 -4.97 3.04 -0.70
C ILE A 118 -5.61 4.21 0.07
N LEU A 119 -6.16 5.21 -0.62
CA LEU A 119 -6.87 6.32 0.05
C LEU A 119 -8.05 5.82 0.90
N TYR A 120 -8.73 4.77 0.46
CA TYR A 120 -9.77 4.12 1.26
C TYR A 120 -9.20 3.44 2.52
N LEU A 121 -8.08 2.72 2.41
CA LEU A 121 -7.40 2.12 3.57
C LEU A 121 -6.88 3.19 4.56
N ASP A 122 -6.33 4.28 4.03
CA ASP A 122 -5.85 5.42 4.82
C ASP A 122 -7.00 6.03 5.61
N LYS A 123 -8.15 6.28 4.96
CA LYS A 123 -9.36 6.77 5.64
C LYS A 123 -9.77 5.86 6.81
N LYS A 124 -9.78 4.55 6.61
CA LYS A 124 -10.11 3.57 7.66
C LYS A 124 -9.10 3.58 8.80
N SER A 125 -7.80 3.74 8.50
CA SER A 125 -6.73 3.89 9.49
C SER A 125 -6.90 5.16 10.31
N ILE A 126 -7.23 6.28 9.66
CA ILE A 126 -7.52 7.57 10.30
C ILE A 126 -8.71 7.46 11.26
N GLU A 127 -9.82 6.87 10.81
CA GLU A 127 -11.01 6.67 11.65
C GLU A 127 -10.71 5.84 12.91
N LYS A 128 -9.91 4.78 12.77
CA LYS A 128 -9.44 3.98 13.91
C LYS A 128 -8.59 4.81 14.89
N ASN A 129 -7.66 5.62 14.37
CA ASN A 129 -6.84 6.51 15.20
C ASN A 129 -7.67 7.60 15.89
N LYS A 130 -8.71 8.10 15.22
CA LYS A 130 -9.65 9.09 15.75
C LYS A 130 -10.48 8.51 16.91
N LYS A 131 -10.88 7.24 16.80
CA LYS A 131 -11.57 6.51 17.88
C LYS A 131 -10.66 6.22 19.08
N ASN A 132 -9.42 5.79 18.82
CA ASN A 132 -8.49 5.40 19.88
C ASN A 132 -7.87 6.61 20.60
N ASN A 133 -7.61 7.72 19.89
CA ASN A 133 -6.86 8.87 20.41
C ASN A 133 -7.52 10.21 19.99
N SER A 134 -8.78 10.41 20.34
CA SER A 134 -9.61 11.55 19.88
C SER A 134 -9.03 12.94 20.14
N LYS A 135 -8.27 13.14 21.22
CA LYS A 135 -7.69 14.45 21.58
C LYS A 135 -6.42 14.79 20.80
N ASN A 136 -5.61 13.79 20.44
CA ASN A 136 -4.27 13.97 19.87
C ASN A 136 -4.10 13.37 18.47
N TYR A 137 -5.18 12.85 17.85
CA TYR A 137 -5.08 12.15 16.56
C TYR A 137 -4.42 13.00 15.47
N LYS A 138 -4.68 14.31 15.40
CA LYS A 138 -4.06 15.19 14.40
C LYS A 138 -2.53 15.24 14.49
N VAL A 139 -1.96 15.19 15.69
CA VAL A 139 -0.50 15.12 15.89
C VAL A 139 0.03 13.80 15.35
N ILE A 140 -0.70 12.70 15.57
CA ILE A 140 -0.37 11.37 15.04
C ILE A 140 -0.43 11.36 13.51
N LEU A 141 -1.42 12.01 12.91
CA LEU A 141 -1.54 12.11 11.44
C LEU A 141 -0.36 12.84 10.82
N VAL A 142 0.02 14.01 11.36
CA VAL A 142 1.12 14.83 10.82
C VAL A 142 2.48 14.13 10.95
N ASN A 143 2.68 13.43 12.07
CA ASN A 143 3.91 12.67 12.30
C ASN A 143 3.90 11.29 11.65
N HIS A 144 2.85 10.95 10.89
CA HIS A 144 2.80 9.70 10.15
C HIS A 144 3.84 9.72 9.03
N ASN A 145 4.98 9.07 9.30
CA ASN A 145 6.01 8.83 8.31
C ASN A 145 6.36 7.35 8.35
N SER A 146 5.56 6.55 7.64
CA SER A 146 5.89 5.15 7.44
C SER A 146 7.23 5.06 6.70
N ASN A 147 8.15 4.25 7.21
CA ASN A 147 9.40 3.99 6.53
C ASN A 147 9.13 3.12 5.29
N ARG A 148 8.71 3.78 4.20
CA ARG A 148 8.16 3.17 2.99
C ARG A 148 9.08 2.10 2.39
N ALA A 149 10.39 2.35 2.41
CA ALA A 149 11.40 1.42 1.89
C ALA A 149 11.50 0.15 2.75
N PHE A 150 11.52 0.30 4.08
CA PHE A 150 11.54 -0.83 5.00
C PHE A 150 10.28 -1.68 4.88
N LEU A 151 9.10 -1.05 4.78
CA LEU A 151 7.84 -1.78 4.63
C LEU A 151 7.75 -2.52 3.29
N LEU A 152 8.25 -1.91 2.21
CA LEU A 152 8.34 -2.59 0.92
C LEU A 152 9.27 -3.80 0.99
N PHE A 153 10.46 -3.65 1.57
CA PHE A 153 11.41 -4.74 1.77
C PHE A 153 10.78 -5.89 2.57
N LEU A 154 10.14 -5.57 3.69
CA LEU A 154 9.48 -6.56 4.54
C LEU A 154 8.33 -7.27 3.79
N ASN A 155 7.56 -6.52 2.99
CA ASN A 155 6.49 -7.09 2.17
C ASN A 155 7.05 -8.11 1.17
N ILE A 156 8.13 -7.76 0.45
CA ILE A 156 8.80 -8.64 -0.51
C ILE A 156 9.30 -9.92 0.17
N VAL A 157 10.00 -9.80 1.30
CA VAL A 157 10.54 -10.96 2.04
C VAL A 157 9.42 -11.91 2.47
N ILE A 158 8.33 -11.37 3.05
CA ILE A 158 7.20 -12.18 3.50
C ILE A 158 6.50 -12.84 2.30
N CYS A 159 6.28 -12.09 1.21
CA CYS A 159 5.66 -12.63 0.00
C CYS A 159 6.48 -13.76 -0.63
N ILE A 160 7.80 -13.62 -0.73
CA ILE A 160 8.68 -14.68 -1.24
C ILE A 160 8.58 -15.91 -0.35
N PHE A 161 8.65 -15.73 0.98
CA PHE A 161 8.54 -16.84 1.93
C PHE A 161 7.20 -17.58 1.79
N LEU A 162 6.08 -16.87 1.74
CA LEU A 162 4.76 -17.47 1.53
C LEU A 162 4.63 -18.16 0.17
N PHE A 163 5.21 -17.58 -0.88
CA PHE A 163 5.17 -18.16 -2.21
C PHE A 163 6.03 -19.44 -2.30
N LEU A 164 7.18 -19.50 -1.63
CA LEU A 164 7.97 -20.72 -1.53
C LEU A 164 7.21 -21.84 -0.82
N ILE A 165 6.53 -21.53 0.30
CA ILE A 165 5.66 -22.50 0.97
C ILE A 165 4.57 -22.99 0.01
N PHE A 166 3.92 -22.07 -0.70
CA PHE A 166 2.90 -22.41 -1.70
C PHE A 166 3.45 -23.36 -2.77
N LEU A 167 4.63 -23.09 -3.33
CA LEU A 167 5.26 -23.97 -4.33
C LEU A 167 5.58 -25.37 -3.77
N ILE A 168 6.09 -25.45 -2.54
CA ILE A 168 6.36 -26.73 -1.89
C ILE A 168 5.06 -27.52 -1.71
N VAL A 169 4.01 -26.88 -1.21
CA VAL A 169 2.69 -27.50 -1.04
C VAL A 169 2.15 -27.98 -2.39
N MET A 170 2.21 -27.14 -3.43
CA MET A 170 1.75 -27.51 -4.77
C MET A 170 2.58 -28.62 -5.41
N SER A 171 3.84 -28.81 -5.03
CA SER A 171 4.67 -29.93 -5.52
C SER A 171 4.35 -31.27 -4.88
N LEU A 172 3.63 -31.27 -3.75
CA LEU A 172 3.19 -32.47 -3.04
C LEU A 172 1.86 -33.04 -3.59
N PHE A 173 1.20 -32.33 -4.50
CA PHE A 173 -0.07 -32.71 -5.15
C PHE A 173 0.10 -32.82 -6.66
#